data_AF-A0A3S0KX00-F1
#
_entry.id   AF-A0A3S0KX00-F1
#
_cell.length_a   1.000
_cell.length_b   1.000
_cell.length_c   1.000
_cell.angle_alpha   90.00
_cell.angle_beta   90.00
_cell.angle_gamma   90.00
#
_symmetry.space_group_name_H-M   'P 1'
#
loop_
_entity.id
_entity.type
_entity.pdbx_description
1 polymer ?
#
loop_
_entity_poly.entity_id
_entity_poly.type
_entity_poly.pdbx_seq_one_letter_code
_entity_poly.pdbx_strand_id
1 'polypeptide(L)'
;MKVNPEFFPLTQIATRFVDQLAQCRRLNLTVHEASEHHVLIELPYSSELIGYPDTGVIHGGVITTLMDTASGSAVVCSIYDHYQSLELSPTLDLRVDYMKPAQPNKPVYGFAECYKISSSVAFTRAIAYQDSIDDPIAHAVGSFMRISPEMIGDNFRQALLGKTSEQPRNVSLQAQSQSQNETHTPERSALLDVKEIVKQATELNDFSHLLAHVPYTNFIGMAVERFGDELVFRLPAKDDNIGNPTLPAIHGGVIAGFMEMSAIVQLMVFMNTSKVPKVVDFSIDYLRAGYHKDTFAECKITRQGRRVANVSIDCWQTSRKKLIATARAHFLID
;
A
#
# COMPACT_ATOMS: atom_id res chain seq x y z
N MET A 1 11.20 -18.61 -12.79
CA MET A 1 10.65 -19.41 -13.91
C MET A 1 10.64 -18.52 -15.15
N LYS A 2 10.96 -18.99 -16.36
CA LYS A 2 10.83 -18.14 -17.55
C LYS A 2 9.35 -18.09 -17.93
N VAL A 3 8.76 -16.91 -17.90
CA VAL A 3 7.36 -16.66 -18.32
C VAL A 3 7.20 -17.06 -19.78
N ASN A 4 6.17 -17.85 -20.10
CA ASN A 4 5.90 -18.19 -21.50
C ASN A 4 5.10 -17.05 -22.15
N PRO A 5 5.69 -16.30 -23.11
CA PRO A 5 5.01 -15.17 -23.74
C PRO A 5 3.80 -15.57 -24.58
N GLU A 6 3.67 -16.85 -24.98
CA GLU A 6 2.46 -17.33 -25.68
C GLU A 6 1.23 -17.33 -24.78
N PHE A 7 1.39 -17.62 -23.48
CA PHE A 7 0.29 -17.63 -22.51
C PHE A 7 0.12 -16.30 -21.78
N PHE A 8 1.19 -15.52 -21.67
CA PHE A 8 1.20 -14.26 -20.91
C PHE A 8 1.77 -13.11 -21.73
N PRO A 9 1.13 -12.74 -22.86
CA PRO A 9 1.65 -11.77 -23.82
C PRO A 9 1.77 -10.35 -23.24
N LEU A 10 1.02 -10.03 -22.19
CA LEU A 10 0.95 -8.67 -21.60
C LEU A 10 1.95 -8.47 -20.44
N THR A 11 2.73 -9.49 -20.08
CA THR A 11 3.67 -9.45 -18.95
C THR A 11 4.63 -8.26 -19.03
N GLN A 12 5.15 -7.93 -20.21
CA GLN A 12 6.07 -6.79 -20.36
C GLN A 12 5.38 -5.43 -20.15
N ILE A 13 4.11 -5.30 -20.54
CA ILE A 13 3.35 -4.06 -20.35
C ILE A 13 3.06 -3.86 -18.86
N ALA A 14 2.58 -4.91 -18.19
CA ALA A 14 2.37 -4.90 -16.74
C ALA A 14 3.68 -4.61 -15.98
N THR A 15 4.80 -5.24 -16.37
CA THR A 15 6.12 -5.01 -15.76
C THR A 15 6.51 -3.54 -15.87
N ARG A 16 6.43 -2.96 -17.08
CA ARG A 16 6.76 -1.54 -17.28
C ARG A 16 5.85 -0.63 -16.48
N PHE A 17 4.55 -0.93 -16.38
CA PHE A 17 3.62 -0.16 -15.56
C PHE A 17 4.05 -0.15 -14.09
N VAL A 18 4.28 -1.33 -13.51
CA VAL A 18 4.74 -1.48 -12.12
C VAL A 18 6.07 -0.76 -11.90
N ASP A 19 7.02 -0.90 -12.82
CA ASP A 19 8.34 -0.27 -12.74
C ASP A 19 8.30 1.26 -12.81
N GLN A 20 7.24 1.87 -13.37
CA GLN A 20 7.09 3.33 -13.35
C GLN A 20 6.68 3.86 -11.97
N LEU A 21 6.04 3.05 -11.13
CA LEU A 21 5.51 3.49 -9.84
C LEU A 21 6.62 3.45 -8.76
N ALA A 22 6.91 4.59 -8.12
CA ALA A 22 8.02 4.67 -7.15
C ALA A 22 7.81 3.74 -5.95
N GLN A 23 6.57 3.70 -5.46
CA GLN A 23 6.17 2.79 -4.39
C GLN A 23 6.43 1.31 -4.74
N CYS A 24 6.12 0.89 -5.98
CA CYS A 24 6.29 -0.50 -6.39
C CYS A 24 7.78 -0.89 -6.47
N ARG A 25 8.62 0.02 -6.97
CA ARG A 25 10.08 -0.16 -6.93
C ARG A 25 10.60 -0.27 -5.50
N ARG A 26 10.11 0.58 -4.58
CA ARG A 26 10.53 0.54 -3.18
C ARG A 26 10.11 -0.75 -2.47
N LEU A 27 8.97 -1.32 -2.86
CA LEU A 27 8.47 -2.62 -2.40
C LEU A 27 9.10 -3.82 -3.11
N ASN A 28 9.93 -3.60 -4.14
CA ASN A 28 10.48 -4.64 -5.02
C ASN A 28 9.39 -5.57 -5.62
N LEU A 29 8.25 -5.01 -6.00
CA LEU A 29 7.19 -5.78 -6.65
C LEU A 29 7.67 -6.35 -7.98
N THR A 30 7.39 -7.63 -8.22
CA THR A 30 7.78 -8.32 -9.45
C THR A 30 6.54 -8.89 -10.14
N VAL A 31 6.35 -8.56 -11.42
CA VAL A 31 5.28 -9.16 -12.23
C VAL A 31 5.75 -10.53 -12.72
N HIS A 32 5.00 -11.58 -12.40
CA HIS A 32 5.27 -12.95 -12.87
C HIS A 32 4.57 -13.28 -14.16
N GLU A 33 3.32 -12.87 -14.31
CA GLU A 33 2.53 -13.15 -15.50
C GLU A 33 1.42 -12.11 -15.66
N ALA A 34 1.13 -11.76 -16.91
CA ALA A 34 -0.03 -10.96 -17.26
C ALA A 34 -0.60 -11.38 -18.63
N SER A 35 -1.92 -11.48 -18.67
CA SER A 35 -2.74 -11.75 -19.85
C SER A 35 -3.96 -10.82 -19.85
N GLU A 36 -4.85 -10.99 -20.83
CA GLU A 36 -6.17 -10.37 -20.87
C GLU A 36 -7.08 -10.83 -19.72
N HIS A 37 -6.78 -11.96 -19.09
CA HIS A 37 -7.58 -12.55 -18.02
C HIS A 37 -7.12 -12.09 -16.63
N HIS A 38 -5.80 -12.09 -16.37
CA HIS A 38 -5.27 -11.80 -15.04
C HIS A 38 -3.86 -11.22 -15.06
N VAL A 39 -3.47 -10.70 -13.89
CA VAL A 39 -2.10 -10.32 -13.55
C VAL A 39 -1.70 -10.97 -12.23
N LEU A 40 -0.48 -11.51 -12.15
CA LEU A 40 0.13 -12.02 -10.95
C LEU A 40 1.38 -11.19 -10.58
N ILE A 41 1.36 -10.60 -9.39
CA ILE A 41 2.47 -9.83 -8.84
C ILE A 41 2.96 -10.48 -7.55
N GLU A 42 4.27 -10.57 -7.38
CA GLU A 42 4.92 -10.97 -6.12
C GLU A 42 5.37 -9.74 -5.35
N LEU A 43 5.04 -9.73 -4.06
CA LEU A 43 5.63 -8.90 -3.03
C LEU A 43 6.63 -9.76 -2.23
N PRO A 44 7.94 -9.49 -2.31
CA PRO A 44 8.90 -10.18 -1.47
C PRO A 44 8.73 -9.78 0.00
N TYR A 45 9.03 -10.71 0.91
CA TYR A 45 9.07 -10.39 2.33
C TYR A 45 10.22 -9.43 2.64
N SER A 46 9.94 -8.40 3.46
CA SER A 46 10.95 -7.49 4.00
C SER A 46 10.59 -7.10 5.42
N SER A 47 11.60 -7.03 6.29
CA SER A 47 11.42 -6.61 7.68
C SER A 47 10.99 -5.14 7.80
N GLU A 48 11.26 -4.31 6.79
CA GLU A 48 10.79 -2.91 6.74
C GLU A 48 9.27 -2.79 6.58
N LEU A 49 8.60 -3.87 6.15
CA LEU A 49 7.17 -3.90 5.86
C LEU A 49 6.34 -4.44 7.03
N ILE A 50 6.99 -4.80 8.13
CA ILE A 50 6.36 -5.34 9.33
C ILE A 50 5.44 -4.28 9.96
N GLY A 51 4.18 -4.64 10.15
CA GLY A 51 3.20 -3.85 10.90
C GLY A 51 3.11 -4.27 12.37
N TYR A 52 3.48 -5.52 12.66
CA TYR A 52 3.33 -6.13 13.99
C TYR A 52 4.68 -6.72 14.45
N PRO A 53 5.57 -5.92 15.07
CA PRO A 53 6.94 -6.32 15.39
C PRO A 53 7.07 -7.64 16.14
N ASP A 54 6.21 -7.89 17.14
CA ASP A 54 6.20 -9.12 17.94
C ASP A 54 6.02 -10.41 17.11
N THR A 55 5.36 -10.30 15.96
CA THR A 55 4.96 -11.46 15.14
C THR A 55 5.69 -11.54 13.81
N GLY A 56 6.37 -10.46 13.39
CA GLY A 56 6.97 -10.34 12.06
C GLY A 56 5.93 -10.25 10.92
N VAL A 57 4.64 -10.08 11.22
CA VAL A 57 3.59 -9.99 10.20
C VAL A 57 3.67 -8.64 9.49
N ILE A 58 3.64 -8.67 8.15
CA ILE A 58 3.60 -7.46 7.32
C ILE A 58 2.29 -6.70 7.50
N HIS A 59 2.36 -5.38 7.42
CA HIS A 59 1.19 -4.52 7.63
C HIS A 59 0.13 -4.73 6.55
N GLY A 60 -1.16 -4.66 6.91
CA GLY A 60 -2.28 -4.83 5.98
C GLY A 60 -2.25 -3.81 4.84
N GLY A 61 -1.87 -2.56 5.12
CA GLY A 61 -1.62 -1.53 4.09
C GLY A 61 -0.63 -1.93 2.98
N VAL A 62 0.31 -2.83 3.25
CA VAL A 62 1.22 -3.38 2.23
C VAL A 62 0.47 -4.38 1.34
N ILE A 63 -0.38 -5.22 1.92
CA ILE A 63 -1.28 -6.12 1.19
C ILE A 63 -2.26 -5.32 0.32
N THR A 64 -2.86 -4.26 0.87
CA THR A 64 -3.73 -3.34 0.13
C THR A 64 -2.99 -2.68 -1.03
N THR A 65 -1.73 -2.28 -0.84
CA THR A 65 -0.89 -1.74 -1.92
C THR A 65 -0.63 -2.77 -3.02
N LEU A 66 -0.28 -4.01 -2.66
CA LEU A 66 -0.11 -5.10 -3.61
C LEU A 66 -1.39 -5.34 -4.43
N MET A 67 -2.56 -5.39 -3.79
CA MET A 67 -3.83 -5.62 -4.47
C MET A 67 -4.28 -4.43 -5.33
N ASP A 68 -4.05 -3.20 -4.89
CA ASP A 68 -4.28 -1.97 -5.68
C ASP A 68 -3.41 -1.98 -6.95
N THR A 69 -2.11 -2.28 -6.82
CA THR A 69 -1.18 -2.37 -7.96
C THR A 69 -1.55 -3.52 -8.90
N ALA A 70 -1.86 -4.71 -8.39
CA ALA A 70 -2.26 -5.86 -9.22
C ALA A 70 -3.56 -5.56 -9.99
N SER A 71 -4.55 -4.96 -9.32
CA SER A 71 -5.82 -4.55 -9.93
C SER A 71 -5.61 -3.47 -11.00
N GLY A 72 -4.83 -2.43 -10.70
CA GLY A 72 -4.49 -1.39 -11.69
C GLY A 72 -3.75 -1.96 -12.90
N SER A 73 -2.83 -2.92 -12.68
CA SER A 73 -2.13 -3.61 -13.76
C SER A 73 -3.08 -4.44 -14.64
N ALA A 74 -4.04 -5.13 -14.03
CA ALA A 74 -5.06 -5.89 -14.76
C ALA A 74 -5.96 -4.98 -15.61
N VAL A 75 -6.30 -3.79 -15.11
CA VAL A 75 -7.04 -2.78 -15.87
C VAL A 75 -6.21 -2.29 -17.06
N VAL A 76 -4.93 -1.96 -16.86
CA VAL A 76 -4.02 -1.54 -17.96
C VAL A 76 -3.93 -2.63 -19.04
N CYS A 77 -3.75 -3.89 -18.64
CA CYS A 77 -3.68 -5.02 -19.55
C CYS A 77 -4.98 -5.19 -20.35
N SER A 78 -6.13 -5.15 -19.67
CA SER A 78 -7.42 -5.35 -20.30
C SER A 78 -7.80 -4.18 -21.23
N ILE A 79 -7.47 -2.93 -20.88
CA ILE A 79 -7.65 -1.77 -21.79
C ILE A 79 -6.76 -1.90 -23.02
N TYR A 80 -5.50 -2.29 -22.84
CA TYR A 80 -4.56 -2.45 -23.95
C TYR A 80 -5.03 -3.54 -24.91
N ASP A 81 -5.48 -4.68 -24.40
CA ASP A 81 -6.04 -5.77 -25.20
C ASP A 81 -7.24 -5.31 -26.04
N HIS A 82 -8.24 -4.69 -25.40
CA HIS A 82 -9.50 -4.31 -26.06
C HIS A 82 -9.38 -3.11 -27.00
N TYR A 83 -8.56 -2.11 -26.67
CA TYR A 83 -8.54 -0.81 -27.34
C TYR A 83 -7.20 -0.47 -27.98
N GLN A 84 -6.17 -1.30 -27.78
CA GLN A 84 -4.79 -1.02 -28.22
C GLN A 84 -4.30 0.36 -27.75
N SER A 85 -4.78 0.75 -26.56
CA SER A 85 -4.59 2.06 -25.94
C SER A 85 -4.04 1.89 -24.54
N LEU A 86 -3.35 2.92 -24.06
CA LEU A 86 -2.92 3.01 -22.67
C LEU A 86 -3.68 4.18 -22.07
N GLU A 87 -4.49 3.88 -21.07
CA GLU A 87 -5.29 4.86 -20.33
C GLU A 87 -4.76 5.01 -18.91
N LEU A 88 -4.93 6.18 -18.30
CA LEU A 88 -4.74 6.32 -16.86
C LEU A 88 -5.97 5.76 -16.19
N SER A 89 -5.76 4.91 -15.20
CA SER A 89 -6.85 4.32 -14.43
C SER A 89 -6.68 4.57 -12.94
N PRO A 90 -6.97 5.78 -12.44
CA PRO A 90 -6.97 6.04 -11.00
C PRO A 90 -8.01 5.17 -10.29
N THR A 91 -7.63 4.63 -9.14
CA THR A 91 -8.54 3.90 -8.25
C THR A 91 -9.62 4.83 -7.73
N LEU A 92 -10.89 4.43 -7.87
CA LEU A 92 -12.05 5.11 -7.30
C LEU A 92 -12.35 4.59 -5.90
N ASP A 93 -12.38 3.27 -5.76
CA ASP A 93 -12.63 2.59 -4.50
C ASP A 93 -11.88 1.26 -4.46
N LEU A 94 -11.57 0.83 -3.23
CA LEU A 94 -10.99 -0.48 -2.97
C LEU A 94 -11.54 -1.00 -1.64
N ARG A 95 -12.03 -2.23 -1.66
CA ARG A 95 -12.41 -2.96 -0.46
C ARG A 95 -11.52 -4.19 -0.32
N VAL A 96 -10.97 -4.38 0.87
CA VAL A 96 -10.13 -5.50 1.27
C VAL A 96 -10.79 -6.21 2.44
N ASP A 97 -11.07 -7.50 2.30
CA ASP A 97 -11.52 -8.37 3.38
C ASP A 97 -10.35 -9.30 3.75
N TYR A 98 -9.89 -9.28 5.01
CA TYR A 98 -8.75 -10.07 5.51
C TYR A 98 -9.22 -11.34 6.22
N MET A 99 -8.68 -12.49 5.83
CA MET A 99 -9.03 -13.80 6.41
C MET A 99 -8.00 -14.28 7.43
N LYS A 100 -6.71 -14.00 7.19
CA LYS A 100 -5.60 -14.41 8.05
C LYS A 100 -4.38 -13.51 7.84
N PRO A 101 -3.45 -13.44 8.81
CA PRO A 101 -2.18 -12.75 8.61
C PRO A 101 -1.30 -13.48 7.58
N ALA A 102 -0.45 -12.71 6.89
CA ALA A 102 0.63 -13.28 6.10
C ALA A 102 1.66 -13.95 7.01
N GLN A 103 2.14 -15.13 6.61
CA GLN A 103 3.23 -15.81 7.29
C GLN A 103 4.54 -15.04 7.07
N PRO A 104 5.30 -14.75 8.15
CA PRO A 104 6.61 -14.09 8.03
C PRO A 104 7.61 -14.89 7.18
N ASN A 105 8.58 -14.19 6.60
CA ASN A 105 9.66 -14.75 5.78
C ASN A 105 9.23 -15.45 4.48
N LYS A 106 7.98 -15.23 4.04
CA LYS A 106 7.45 -15.74 2.78
C LYS A 106 6.94 -14.59 1.90
N PRO A 107 7.13 -14.65 0.58
CA PRO A 107 6.52 -13.66 -0.32
C PRO A 107 4.99 -13.75 -0.25
N VAL A 108 4.33 -12.70 -0.72
CA VAL A 108 2.88 -12.66 -0.94
C VAL A 108 2.62 -12.44 -2.42
N TYR A 109 1.70 -13.22 -2.98
CA TYR A 109 1.26 -13.13 -4.35
C TYR A 109 -0.08 -12.40 -4.43
N GLY A 110 -0.15 -11.37 -5.26
CA GLY A 110 -1.37 -10.66 -5.63
C GLY A 110 -1.82 -11.09 -7.00
N PHE A 111 -2.90 -11.87 -7.07
CA PHE A 111 -3.58 -12.25 -8.31
C PHE A 111 -4.77 -11.34 -8.53
N ALA A 112 -4.88 -10.69 -9.68
CA ALA A 112 -5.97 -9.77 -9.97
C ALA A 112 -6.55 -9.97 -11.37
N GLU A 113 -7.85 -9.78 -11.49
CA GLU A 113 -8.60 -9.89 -12.75
C GLU A 113 -9.42 -8.62 -12.97
N CYS A 114 -9.39 -8.08 -14.19
CA CYS A 114 -10.35 -7.08 -14.62
C CYS A 114 -11.53 -7.79 -15.30
N TYR A 115 -12.58 -8.07 -14.54
CA TYR A 115 -13.70 -8.89 -15.01
C TYR A 115 -14.74 -8.09 -15.80
N LYS A 116 -14.69 -6.75 -15.77
CA LYS A 116 -15.60 -5.89 -16.52
C LYS A 116 -14.98 -4.54 -16.82
N ILE A 117 -15.03 -4.14 -18.09
CA ILE A 117 -14.71 -2.79 -18.54
C ILE A 117 -15.95 -2.14 -19.15
N SER A 118 -16.25 -0.92 -18.73
CA SER A 118 -17.24 -0.04 -19.35
C SER A 118 -16.54 1.19 -19.97
N SER A 119 -17.29 2.12 -20.56
CA SER A 119 -16.72 3.35 -21.13
C SER A 119 -16.01 4.26 -20.13
N SER A 120 -16.34 4.18 -18.84
CA SER A 120 -15.87 5.16 -17.83
C SER A 120 -15.30 4.51 -16.57
N VAL A 121 -15.59 3.23 -16.33
CA VAL A 121 -15.16 2.50 -15.14
C VAL A 121 -14.78 1.07 -15.50
N ALA A 122 -13.69 0.58 -14.92
CA ALA A 122 -13.29 -0.82 -14.92
C ALA A 122 -13.48 -1.41 -13.52
N PHE A 123 -13.88 -2.68 -13.45
CA PHE A 123 -14.11 -3.40 -12.20
C PHE A 123 -13.14 -4.56 -12.08
N THR A 124 -12.60 -4.74 -10.88
CA THR A 124 -11.57 -5.72 -10.60
C THR A 124 -11.92 -6.55 -9.38
N ARG A 125 -11.34 -7.75 -9.32
CA ARG A 125 -11.26 -8.56 -8.10
C ARG A 125 -9.82 -9.06 -7.97
N ALA A 126 -9.35 -9.17 -6.74
CA ALA A 126 -8.00 -9.64 -6.45
C ALA A 126 -7.96 -10.57 -5.23
N ILE A 127 -6.91 -11.36 -5.17
CA ILE A 127 -6.63 -12.32 -4.10
C ILE A 127 -5.17 -12.16 -3.71
N ALA A 128 -4.91 -11.93 -2.43
CA ALA A 128 -3.58 -12.00 -1.85
C ALA A 128 -3.38 -13.37 -1.18
N TYR A 129 -2.33 -14.10 -1.53
CA TYR A 129 -2.05 -15.44 -0.99
C TYR A 129 -0.54 -15.74 -0.90
N GLN A 130 -0.15 -16.88 -0.32
CA GLN A 130 1.25 -17.32 -0.26
C GLN A 130 1.42 -18.70 -0.88
N ASP A 131 1.00 -19.75 -0.17
CA ASP A 131 1.21 -21.14 -0.60
C ASP A 131 0.13 -21.62 -1.58
N SER A 132 -1.13 -21.21 -1.37
CA SER A 132 -2.27 -21.57 -2.23
C SER A 132 -3.29 -20.44 -2.31
N ILE A 133 -3.86 -20.23 -3.50
CA ILE A 133 -4.92 -19.25 -3.75
C ILE A 133 -6.24 -19.63 -3.05
N ASP A 134 -6.44 -20.92 -2.74
CA ASP A 134 -7.61 -21.44 -2.02
C ASP A 134 -7.56 -21.17 -0.50
N ASP A 135 -6.41 -20.72 0.00
CA ASP A 135 -6.20 -20.36 1.40
C ASP A 135 -5.63 -18.91 1.48
N PRO A 136 -6.45 -17.91 1.12
CA PRO A 136 -5.99 -16.54 0.90
C PRO A 136 -5.70 -15.80 2.22
N ILE A 137 -4.81 -14.82 2.14
CA ILE A 137 -4.62 -13.78 3.17
C ILE A 137 -5.79 -12.81 3.12
N ALA A 138 -6.13 -12.35 1.92
CA ALA A 138 -7.16 -11.34 1.69
C ALA A 138 -7.82 -11.48 0.32
N HIS A 139 -9.07 -11.04 0.22
CA HIS A 139 -9.72 -10.72 -1.05
C HIS A 139 -9.87 -9.22 -1.20
N ALA A 140 -9.84 -8.74 -2.45
CA ALA A 140 -10.23 -7.38 -2.78
C ALA A 140 -11.18 -7.30 -3.96
N VAL A 141 -11.97 -6.24 -3.94
CA VAL A 141 -12.71 -5.73 -5.09
C VAL A 141 -12.46 -4.23 -5.21
N GLY A 142 -12.36 -3.73 -6.42
CA GLY A 142 -12.13 -2.31 -6.64
C GLY A 142 -12.63 -1.82 -7.98
N SER A 143 -12.96 -0.53 -8.03
CA SER A 143 -13.35 0.16 -9.25
C SER A 143 -12.29 1.19 -9.64
N PHE A 144 -12.03 1.29 -10.93
CA PHE A 144 -10.99 2.14 -11.49
C PHE A 144 -11.62 3.05 -12.54
N MET A 145 -11.39 4.37 -12.42
CA MET A 145 -11.86 5.33 -13.42
C MET A 145 -11.11 5.09 -14.73
N ARG A 146 -11.79 5.21 -15.87
CA ARG A 146 -11.12 5.26 -17.18
C ARG A 146 -11.03 6.70 -17.64
N ILE A 147 -9.80 7.20 -17.73
CA ILE A 147 -9.53 8.53 -18.22
C ILE A 147 -9.02 8.44 -19.66
N SER A 148 -9.66 9.22 -20.53
CA SER A 148 -9.39 9.26 -21.96
C SER A 148 -7.89 9.48 -22.27
N PRO A 149 -7.33 8.85 -23.32
CA PRO A 149 -5.89 8.91 -23.61
C PRO A 149 -5.31 10.32 -23.79
N GLU A 150 -6.13 11.32 -24.16
CA GLU A 150 -5.68 12.70 -24.37
C GLU A 150 -5.23 13.40 -23.09
N MET A 151 -5.62 12.89 -21.91
CA MET A 151 -5.18 13.43 -20.61
C MET A 151 -3.85 12.84 -20.11
N ILE A 152 -3.21 11.99 -20.92
CA ILE A 152 -1.94 11.34 -20.58
C ILE A 152 -0.81 12.07 -21.30
N GLY A 153 0.22 12.48 -20.57
CA GLY A 153 1.42 13.03 -21.20
C GLY A 153 2.12 11.97 -22.05
N ASP A 154 2.55 12.34 -23.26
CA ASP A 154 3.20 11.44 -24.23
C ASP A 154 4.34 10.62 -23.61
N ASN A 155 5.10 11.21 -22.69
CA ASN A 155 6.21 10.54 -22.00
C ASN A 155 5.79 9.26 -21.26
N PHE A 156 4.67 9.27 -20.54
CA PHE A 156 4.18 8.11 -19.80
C PHE A 156 3.75 6.99 -20.76
N ARG A 157 3.08 7.36 -21.85
CA ARG A 157 2.67 6.42 -22.90
C ARG A 157 3.89 5.76 -23.58
N GLN A 158 4.93 6.53 -23.90
CA GLN A 158 6.15 5.98 -24.52
C GLN A 158 6.90 5.03 -23.57
N ALA A 159 6.96 5.34 -22.28
CA ALA A 159 7.58 4.48 -21.28
C ALA A 159 6.92 3.11 -21.19
N LEU A 160 5.57 3.07 -21.16
CA LEU A 160 4.81 1.82 -21.14
C LEU A 160 4.96 1.00 -22.44
N LEU A 161 5.03 1.67 -23.60
CA LEU A 161 5.26 1.01 -24.88
C LEU A 161 6.72 0.56 -25.10
N GLY A 162 7.64 0.93 -24.21
CA GLY A 162 9.07 0.60 -24.33
C GLY A 162 9.78 1.37 -25.45
N LYS A 163 9.28 2.56 -25.80
CA LYS A 163 9.77 3.39 -26.92
C LYS A 163 10.70 4.53 -26.48
N THR A 164 10.97 4.68 -25.19
CA THR A 164 11.92 5.67 -24.67
C THR A 164 13.35 5.26 -25.02
N SER A 165 13.98 6.04 -25.89
CA SER A 165 15.41 5.98 -26.22
C SER A 165 16.28 6.71 -25.18
N GLU A 166 16.08 6.42 -23.90
CA GLU A 166 17.04 6.81 -22.87
C GLU A 166 17.55 5.54 -22.18
N GLN A 167 18.82 5.24 -22.42
CA GLN A 167 19.59 4.30 -21.61
C GLN A 167 19.46 4.72 -20.14
N PRO A 168 19.40 3.79 -19.18
CA PRO A 168 19.50 4.13 -17.77
C PRO A 168 20.80 4.93 -17.57
N ARG A 169 20.69 6.17 -17.08
CA ARG A 169 21.87 6.94 -16.68
C ARG A 169 22.57 6.15 -15.59
N ASN A 170 23.70 5.55 -15.95
CA ASN A 170 24.73 5.14 -15.01
C ASN A 170 25.17 6.40 -14.24
N VAL A 171 24.55 6.65 -13.08
CA VAL A 171 25.16 7.51 -12.08
C VAL A 171 26.20 6.64 -11.39
N SER A 172 27.41 6.68 -11.94
CA SER A 172 28.61 6.17 -11.29
C SER A 172 28.81 6.97 -9.99
N LEU A 173 28.31 6.44 -8.88
CA LEU A 173 28.72 6.85 -7.55
C LEU A 173 30.17 6.42 -7.38
N GLN A 174 31.09 7.38 -7.51
CA GLN A 174 32.48 7.18 -7.14
C GLN A 174 32.54 6.89 -5.63
N ALA A 175 32.78 5.62 -5.30
CA ALA A 175 33.15 5.20 -3.97
C ALA A 175 34.54 5.76 -3.64
N GLN A 176 34.59 6.77 -2.77
CA GLN A 176 35.81 7.06 -2.00
C GLN A 176 35.79 6.16 -0.76
N SER A 177 36.60 5.12 -0.85
CA SER A 177 37.00 4.25 0.24
C SER A 177 37.82 5.02 1.28
N GLN A 178 37.32 5.12 2.51
CA GLN A 178 38.17 5.12 3.69
C GLN A 178 37.63 4.10 4.69
N SER A 179 38.40 3.02 4.81
CA SER A 179 38.27 1.93 5.75
C SER A 179 38.64 2.36 7.17
N GLN A 180 37.75 2.17 8.13
CA GLN A 180 38.15 1.78 9.49
C GLN A 180 37.28 0.61 9.94
N ASN A 181 37.97 -0.52 10.12
CA ASN A 181 37.44 -1.78 10.63
C ASN A 181 37.15 -1.63 12.13
N GLU A 182 35.90 -1.77 12.54
CA GLU A 182 35.58 -2.36 13.85
C GLU A 182 34.54 -3.45 13.66
N THR A 183 34.95 -4.68 13.98
CA THR A 183 34.14 -5.89 13.99
C THR A 183 33.04 -5.77 15.04
N HIS A 184 31.82 -5.44 14.61
CA HIS A 184 30.61 -5.69 15.40
C HIS A 184 30.03 -7.06 15.01
N THR A 185 30.19 -8.00 15.93
CA THR A 185 29.40 -9.23 16.03
C THR A 185 27.91 -8.88 15.96
N PRO A 186 27.06 -9.62 15.20
CA PRO A 186 25.64 -9.31 15.15
C PRO A 186 25.02 -9.60 16.52
N GLU A 187 24.70 -8.53 17.27
CA GLU A 187 23.83 -8.66 18.43
C GLU A 187 22.48 -9.21 17.96
N ARG A 188 22.07 -10.32 18.57
CA ARG A 188 20.71 -10.85 18.48
C ARG A 188 19.75 -9.68 18.69
N SER A 189 18.93 -9.38 17.69
CA SER A 189 17.75 -8.52 17.84
C SER A 189 17.00 -8.98 19.08
N ALA A 190 17.10 -8.20 20.15
CA ALA A 190 16.24 -8.35 21.30
C ALA A 190 14.83 -8.13 20.77
N LEU A 191 13.98 -9.15 20.87
CA LEU A 191 12.56 -9.06 20.55
C LEU A 191 12.03 -7.80 21.24
N LEU A 192 11.64 -6.80 20.44
CA LEU A 192 11.03 -5.58 20.93
C LEU A 192 9.77 -5.98 21.71
N ASP A 193 9.72 -5.65 23.00
CA ASP A 193 8.52 -5.87 23.79
C ASP A 193 7.52 -4.75 23.48
N VAL A 194 6.73 -4.92 22.41
CA VAL A 194 5.70 -3.97 22.01
C VAL A 194 4.71 -3.74 23.15
N LYS A 195 4.52 -4.70 24.07
CA LYS A 195 3.63 -4.48 25.21
C LYS A 195 4.15 -3.41 26.14
N GLU A 196 5.45 -3.38 26.41
CA GLU A 196 6.06 -2.36 27.26
C GLU A 196 6.10 -1.01 26.54
N ILE A 197 6.38 -0.99 25.23
CA ILE A 197 6.32 0.24 24.42
C ILE A 197 4.91 0.83 24.41
N VAL A 198 3.89 0.01 24.17
CA VAL A 198 2.51 0.49 24.16
C VAL A 198 2.07 0.88 25.57
N LYS A 199 2.47 0.13 26.60
CA LYS A 199 2.19 0.50 28.00
C LYS A 199 2.79 1.87 28.34
N GLN A 200 4.05 2.12 27.98
CA GLN A 200 4.69 3.42 28.17
C GLN A 200 4.02 4.51 27.33
N ALA A 201 3.70 4.25 26.06
CA ALA A 201 2.96 5.18 25.21
C ALA A 201 1.57 5.50 25.80
N THR A 202 0.95 4.53 26.45
CA THR A 202 -0.35 4.68 27.12
C THR A 202 -0.22 5.47 28.42
N GLU A 203 0.80 5.18 29.25
CA GLU A 203 1.08 5.88 30.51
C GLU A 203 1.54 7.33 30.30
N LEU A 204 2.39 7.56 29.31
CA LEU A 204 2.89 8.88 28.92
C LEU A 204 1.96 9.60 27.96
N ASN A 205 0.94 8.89 27.45
CA ASN A 205 -0.04 9.40 26.49
C ASN A 205 0.60 9.91 25.18
N ASP A 206 1.75 9.32 24.81
CA ASP A 206 2.59 9.65 23.67
C ASP A 206 2.79 8.43 22.77
N PHE A 207 2.00 8.36 21.70
CA PHE A 207 2.03 7.28 20.72
C PHE A 207 2.99 7.55 19.55
N SER A 208 3.71 8.69 19.55
CA SER A 208 4.76 8.94 18.56
C SER A 208 5.90 7.92 18.70
N HIS A 209 6.21 7.53 19.93
CA HIS A 209 7.15 6.46 20.23
C HIS A 209 6.66 5.09 19.73
N LEU A 210 5.37 4.77 19.84
CA LEU A 210 4.82 3.53 19.28
C LEU A 210 5.04 3.46 17.77
N LEU A 211 4.73 4.56 17.06
CA LEU A 211 4.96 4.63 15.61
C LEU A 211 6.44 4.43 15.27
N ALA A 212 7.37 5.03 16.00
CA ALA A 212 8.81 4.88 15.71
C ALA A 212 9.31 3.42 15.75
N HIS A 213 8.62 2.53 16.44
CA HIS A 213 9.00 1.13 16.61
C HIS A 213 8.32 0.17 15.63
N VAL A 214 7.37 0.64 14.83
CA VAL A 214 6.74 -0.18 13.79
C VAL A 214 7.53 0.01 12.48
N PRO A 215 8.10 -1.03 11.85
CA PRO A 215 8.89 -0.83 10.63
C PRO A 215 8.10 -0.18 9.50
N TYR A 216 6.84 -0.57 9.30
CA TYR A 216 6.00 -0.02 8.23
C TYR A 216 5.71 1.49 8.36
N THR A 217 5.54 2.00 9.58
CA THR A 217 5.28 3.44 9.81
C THR A 217 6.51 4.26 9.42
N ASN A 218 7.72 3.79 9.75
CA ASN A 218 8.99 4.38 9.34
C ASN A 218 9.17 4.32 7.82
N PHE A 219 8.77 3.20 7.21
CA PHE A 219 8.83 2.99 5.78
C PHE A 219 8.01 4.06 5.02
N ILE A 220 6.77 4.36 5.45
CA ILE A 220 5.94 5.43 4.84
C ILE A 220 6.20 6.83 5.42
N GLY A 221 6.88 6.93 6.57
CA GLY A 221 7.22 8.16 7.27
C GLY A 221 6.10 8.78 8.09
N MET A 222 5.06 8.01 8.45
CA MET A 222 3.90 8.58 9.14
C MET A 222 4.23 9.02 10.58
N ALA A 223 3.53 10.05 11.04
CA ALA A 223 3.61 10.58 12.39
C ALA A 223 2.20 10.78 12.97
N VAL A 224 2.13 11.00 14.28
CA VAL A 224 0.90 11.38 14.98
C VAL A 224 1.19 12.60 15.85
N GLU A 225 0.25 13.54 15.83
CA GLU A 225 0.23 14.70 16.70
C GLU A 225 -1.04 14.66 17.53
N ARG A 226 -0.92 15.09 18.79
CA ARG A 226 -2.04 15.14 19.73
C ARG A 226 -2.42 16.59 20.04
N PHE A 227 -3.71 16.87 19.92
CA PHE A 227 -4.30 18.16 20.25
C PHE A 227 -5.42 17.97 21.27
N GLY A 228 -5.11 18.11 22.56
CA GLY A 228 -6.05 17.77 23.63
C GLY A 228 -6.31 16.26 23.64
N ASP A 229 -7.54 15.83 23.35
CA ASP A 229 -7.90 14.40 23.22
C ASP A 229 -8.00 13.94 21.76
N GLU A 230 -7.83 14.85 20.80
CA GLU A 230 -7.85 14.53 19.38
C GLU A 230 -6.46 14.09 18.91
N LEU A 231 -6.42 13.01 18.12
CA LEU A 231 -5.22 12.60 17.38
C LEU A 231 -5.38 12.99 15.91
N VAL A 232 -4.36 13.64 15.38
CA VAL A 232 -4.22 13.92 13.95
C VAL A 232 -2.98 13.21 13.45
N PHE A 233 -3.19 12.30 12.51
CA PHE A 233 -2.11 11.56 11.87
C PHE A 233 -1.61 12.34 10.67
N ARG A 234 -0.32 12.24 10.36
CA ARG A 234 0.31 12.91 9.23
C ARG A 234 1.16 11.92 8.43
N LEU A 235 0.90 11.84 7.13
CA LEU A 235 1.75 11.22 6.12
C LEU A 235 2.50 12.34 5.40
N PRO A 236 3.84 12.42 5.51
CA PRO A 236 4.61 13.48 4.89
C PRO A 236 4.62 13.37 3.36
N ALA A 237 4.83 14.51 2.69
CA ALA A 237 5.27 14.54 1.30
C ALA A 237 6.65 13.87 1.16
N LYS A 238 6.64 12.57 0.84
CA LYS A 238 7.84 11.75 0.66
C LYS A 238 7.85 11.22 -0.78
N ASP A 239 8.94 11.43 -1.50
CA ASP A 239 9.08 11.02 -2.91
C ASP A 239 8.84 9.51 -3.12
N ASP A 240 9.29 8.69 -2.17
CA ASP A 240 9.11 7.23 -2.22
C ASP A 240 7.63 6.79 -2.21
N ASN A 241 6.73 7.63 -1.70
CA ASN A 241 5.30 7.32 -1.60
C ASN A 241 4.52 7.64 -2.91
N ILE A 242 5.18 8.20 -3.93
CA ILE A 242 4.52 8.63 -5.17
C ILE A 242 4.14 7.41 -6.02
N GLY A 243 2.87 7.36 -6.44
CA GLY A 243 2.37 6.36 -7.38
C GLY A 243 2.50 6.82 -8.82
N ASN A 244 1.96 7.99 -9.16
CA ASN A 244 2.01 8.53 -10.51
C ASN A 244 3.12 9.61 -10.60
N PRO A 245 4.25 9.36 -11.28
CA PRO A 245 5.30 10.38 -11.41
C PRO A 245 4.94 11.50 -12.41
N THR A 246 3.98 11.26 -13.32
CA THR A 246 3.53 12.25 -14.31
C THR A 246 2.58 13.28 -13.70
N LEU A 247 1.71 12.84 -12.78
CA LEU A 247 0.92 13.68 -11.90
C LEU A 247 1.35 13.36 -10.47
N PRO A 248 2.30 14.10 -9.85
CA PRO A 248 2.98 13.71 -8.62
C PRO A 248 1.96 13.54 -7.48
N ALA A 249 1.41 12.34 -7.40
CA ALA A 249 0.32 11.95 -6.52
C ALA A 249 0.72 10.68 -5.80
N ILE A 250 0.39 10.64 -4.52
CA ILE A 250 0.66 9.54 -3.62
C ILE A 250 -0.10 8.31 -4.13
N HIS A 251 0.54 7.15 -4.09
CA HIS A 251 -0.08 5.89 -4.49
C HIS A 251 -1.31 5.60 -3.60
N GLY A 252 -2.41 5.12 -4.20
CA GLY A 252 -3.65 4.82 -3.48
C GLY A 252 -3.43 3.86 -2.31
N GLY A 253 -2.80 2.71 -2.57
CA GLY A 253 -2.34 1.78 -1.54
C GLY A 253 -1.58 2.38 -0.35
N VAL A 254 -0.76 3.42 -0.54
CA VAL A 254 -0.04 4.09 0.56
C VAL A 254 -1.00 4.91 1.41
N ILE A 255 -1.93 5.65 0.79
CA ILE A 255 -2.99 6.37 1.50
C ILE A 255 -3.84 5.39 2.31
N ALA A 256 -4.21 4.26 1.71
CA ALA A 256 -4.97 3.22 2.39
C ALA A 256 -4.22 2.65 3.60
N GLY A 257 -2.94 2.30 3.45
CA GLY A 257 -2.11 1.81 4.55
C GLY A 257 -1.88 2.82 5.66
N PHE A 258 -1.72 4.09 5.32
CA PHE A 258 -1.68 5.19 6.28
C PHE A 258 -2.98 5.32 7.08
N MET A 259 -4.14 5.27 6.41
CA MET A 259 -5.45 5.34 7.06
C MET A 259 -5.73 4.12 7.94
N GLU A 260 -5.35 2.91 7.51
CA GLU A 260 -5.48 1.68 8.29
C GLU A 260 -4.65 1.75 9.58
N MET A 261 -3.38 2.15 9.49
CA MET A 261 -2.52 2.30 10.66
C MET A 261 -3.01 3.40 11.62
N SER A 262 -3.51 4.51 11.07
CA SER A 262 -4.12 5.58 11.86
C SER A 262 -5.28 5.06 12.71
N ALA A 263 -6.13 4.20 12.14
CA ALA A 263 -7.26 3.60 12.85
C ALA A 263 -6.82 2.60 13.92
N ILE A 264 -5.80 1.78 13.65
CA ILE A 264 -5.20 0.86 14.62
C ILE A 264 -4.71 1.64 15.84
N VAL A 265 -3.92 2.69 15.62
CA VAL A 265 -3.36 3.50 16.71
C VAL A 265 -4.46 4.22 17.48
N GLN A 266 -5.44 4.83 16.79
CA GLN A 266 -6.60 5.46 17.42
C GLN A 266 -7.34 4.48 18.37
N LEU A 267 -7.56 3.24 17.93
CA LEU A 267 -8.23 2.23 18.75
C LEU A 267 -7.38 1.83 19.96
N MET A 268 -6.07 1.66 19.79
CA MET A 268 -5.17 1.32 20.89
C MET A 268 -5.18 2.41 21.97
N VAL A 269 -5.14 3.69 21.56
CA VAL A 269 -5.24 4.83 22.48
C VAL A 269 -6.58 4.83 23.19
N PHE A 270 -7.68 4.74 22.44
CA PHE A 270 -9.03 4.82 23.00
C PHE A 270 -9.34 3.68 23.97
N MET A 271 -8.87 2.47 23.66
CA MET A 271 -9.07 1.29 24.50
C MET A 271 -8.04 1.15 25.61
N ASN A 272 -7.00 2.00 25.64
CA ASN A 272 -5.91 1.91 26.60
C ASN A 272 -5.27 0.50 26.61
N THR A 273 -5.03 -0.07 25.42
CA THR A 273 -4.58 -1.46 25.24
C THR A 273 -3.24 -1.54 24.53
N SER A 274 -2.41 -2.48 24.98
CA SER A 274 -1.17 -2.86 24.31
C SER A 274 -1.34 -3.90 23.21
N LYS A 275 -2.54 -4.45 23.07
CA LYS A 275 -2.83 -5.44 22.06
C LYS A 275 -3.28 -4.76 20.77
N VAL A 276 -2.57 -5.02 19.69
CA VAL A 276 -2.92 -4.46 18.38
C VAL A 276 -4.24 -5.06 17.88
N PRO A 277 -5.26 -4.24 17.58
CA PRO A 277 -6.50 -4.69 16.97
C PRO A 277 -6.23 -5.36 15.63
N LYS A 278 -6.89 -6.50 15.37
CA LYS A 278 -6.74 -7.21 14.09
C LYS A 278 -7.76 -6.67 13.09
N VAL A 279 -7.29 -6.16 11.96
CA VAL A 279 -8.18 -5.73 10.88
C VAL A 279 -8.96 -6.93 10.32
N VAL A 280 -10.27 -6.75 10.14
CA VAL A 280 -11.18 -7.71 9.51
C VAL A 280 -11.41 -7.31 8.07
N ASP A 281 -11.72 -6.03 7.86
CA ASP A 281 -11.88 -5.44 6.54
C ASP A 281 -11.50 -3.96 6.57
N PHE A 282 -11.11 -3.48 5.39
CA PHE A 282 -10.79 -2.08 5.12
C PHE A 282 -11.40 -1.68 3.77
N SER A 283 -12.24 -0.66 3.77
CA SER A 283 -12.89 -0.13 2.57
C SER A 283 -12.57 1.34 2.43
N ILE A 284 -12.08 1.77 1.28
CA ILE A 284 -11.68 3.15 0.99
C ILE A 284 -12.33 3.65 -0.30
N ASP A 285 -12.81 4.88 -0.25
CA ASP A 285 -13.27 5.68 -1.38
C ASP A 285 -12.27 6.82 -1.62
N TYR A 286 -11.67 6.88 -2.82
CA TYR A 286 -10.81 7.98 -3.24
C TYR A 286 -11.65 9.07 -3.90
N LEU A 287 -11.73 10.21 -3.25
CA LEU A 287 -12.58 11.32 -3.67
C LEU A 287 -11.82 12.30 -4.58
N ARG A 288 -10.50 12.43 -4.38
CA ARG A 288 -9.61 13.35 -5.10
C ARG A 288 -8.18 12.79 -5.13
N ALA A 289 -7.37 13.26 -6.06
CA ALA A 289 -5.94 12.96 -6.08
C ALA A 289 -5.27 13.46 -4.78
N GLY A 290 -4.55 12.57 -4.10
CA GLY A 290 -3.64 12.93 -3.02
C GLY A 290 -2.33 13.42 -3.61
N TYR A 291 -2.18 14.73 -3.83
CA TYR A 291 -0.97 15.31 -4.42
C TYR A 291 0.27 15.09 -3.54
N HIS A 292 1.47 15.32 -4.07
CA HIS A 292 2.71 15.25 -3.30
C HIS A 292 2.80 16.40 -2.28
N LYS A 293 2.06 16.26 -1.18
CA LYS A 293 1.89 17.18 -0.06
C LYS A 293 1.61 16.36 1.20
N ASP A 294 1.87 16.98 2.35
CA ASP A 294 1.46 16.41 3.62
C ASP A 294 -0.03 16.08 3.60
N THR A 295 -0.33 14.87 4.06
CA THR A 295 -1.66 14.30 4.09
C THR A 295 -2.00 13.96 5.52
N PHE A 296 -3.19 14.32 5.95
CA PHE A 296 -3.63 14.20 7.32
C PHE A 296 -4.82 13.26 7.41
N ALA A 297 -4.92 12.53 8.52
CA ALA A 297 -6.05 11.68 8.81
C ALA A 297 -6.58 11.88 10.23
N GLU A 298 -7.89 11.74 10.37
CA GLU A 298 -8.62 11.73 11.64
C GLU A 298 -9.48 10.48 11.68
N CYS A 299 -9.49 9.82 12.84
CA CYS A 299 -10.21 8.58 13.04
C CYS A 299 -11.35 8.81 14.04
N LYS A 300 -12.55 8.33 13.71
CA LYS A 300 -13.72 8.35 14.59
C LYS A 300 -14.19 6.93 14.82
N ILE A 301 -14.23 6.53 16.09
CA ILE A 301 -14.75 5.22 16.49
C ILE A 301 -16.27 5.33 16.49
N THR A 302 -16.92 4.79 15.45
CA THR A 302 -18.38 4.92 15.26
C THR A 302 -19.16 3.93 16.09
N ARG A 303 -18.57 2.75 16.36
CA ARG A 303 -19.15 1.73 17.23
C ARG A 303 -18.05 0.87 17.85
N GLN A 304 -18.15 0.62 19.15
CA GLN A 304 -17.34 -0.38 19.85
C GLN A 304 -18.27 -1.41 20.49
N GLY A 305 -18.31 -2.61 19.92
CA GLY A 305 -18.94 -3.77 20.56
C GLY A 305 -17.96 -4.51 21.46
N ARG A 306 -18.38 -5.65 22.02
CA ARG A 306 -17.51 -6.48 22.88
C ARG A 306 -16.31 -7.09 22.13
N ARG A 307 -16.45 -7.35 20.84
CA ARG A 307 -15.44 -8.08 20.03
C ARG A 307 -15.04 -7.38 18.74
N VAL A 308 -15.81 -6.36 18.33
CA VAL A 308 -15.60 -5.67 17.05
C VAL A 308 -15.73 -4.17 17.27
N ALA A 309 -14.77 -3.42 16.75
CA ALA A 309 -14.85 -1.97 16.62
C ALA A 309 -15.03 -1.59 15.14
N ASN A 310 -15.77 -0.52 14.90
CA ASN A 310 -15.90 0.15 13.60
C ASN A 310 -15.27 1.54 13.71
N VAL A 311 -14.36 1.83 12.79
CA VAL A 311 -13.68 3.11 12.69
C VAL A 311 -13.94 3.71 11.32
N SER A 312 -14.38 4.97 11.28
CA SER A 312 -14.37 5.79 10.08
C SER A 312 -13.13 6.68 10.07
N ILE A 313 -12.49 6.81 8.92
CA ILE A 313 -11.27 7.60 8.75
C ILE A 313 -11.51 8.63 7.65
N ASP A 314 -11.30 9.90 7.98
CA ASP A 314 -11.35 11.02 7.03
C ASP A 314 -9.92 11.46 6.71
N CYS A 315 -9.58 11.61 5.41
CA CYS A 315 -8.23 11.95 4.97
C CYS A 315 -8.22 13.21 4.09
N TRP A 316 -7.35 14.18 4.36
CA TRP A 316 -7.28 15.48 3.67
C TRP A 316 -5.85 16.03 3.54
N GLN A 317 -5.62 17.02 2.68
CA GLN A 317 -4.31 17.68 2.53
C GLN A 317 -4.32 19.19 2.82
N THR A 318 -5.48 19.84 2.64
CA THR A 318 -5.60 21.30 2.79
C THR A 318 -6.67 21.70 3.80
N SER A 319 -7.82 21.02 3.78
CA SER A 319 -8.94 21.32 4.66
C SER A 319 -9.78 20.07 4.89
N ARG A 320 -10.25 19.87 6.12
CA ARG A 320 -11.22 18.81 6.49
C ARG A 320 -12.53 18.88 5.67
N LYS A 321 -12.85 20.01 5.03
CA LYS A 321 -14.00 20.15 4.12
C LYS A 321 -13.75 19.60 2.71
N LYS A 322 -12.50 19.30 2.36
CA LYS A 322 -12.05 18.84 1.05
C LYS A 322 -11.24 17.56 1.22
N LEU A 323 -11.92 16.49 1.60
CA LEU A 323 -11.31 15.18 1.77
C LEU A 323 -10.75 14.66 0.45
N ILE A 324 -9.61 13.97 0.51
CA ILE A 324 -9.05 13.24 -0.64
C ILE A 324 -9.49 11.78 -0.63
N ALA A 325 -9.76 11.22 0.55
CA ALA A 325 -10.27 9.87 0.72
C ALA A 325 -11.08 9.75 2.01
N THR A 326 -12.00 8.80 2.03
CA THR A 326 -12.71 8.34 3.22
C THR A 326 -12.58 6.83 3.33
N ALA A 327 -12.40 6.30 4.52
CA ALA A 327 -12.34 4.86 4.73
C ALA A 327 -13.19 4.42 5.91
N ARG A 328 -13.56 3.15 5.90
CA ARG A 328 -14.17 2.43 7.02
C ARG A 328 -13.41 1.13 7.23
N ALA A 329 -13.18 0.80 8.48
CA ALA A 329 -12.49 -0.41 8.85
C ALA A 329 -13.16 -1.06 10.06
N HIS A 330 -13.23 -2.39 10.03
CA HIS A 330 -13.65 -3.18 11.16
C HIS A 330 -12.46 -3.90 11.75
N PHE A 331 -12.38 -3.89 13.08
CA PHE A 331 -11.29 -4.51 13.82
C PHE A 331 -11.86 -5.49 14.82
N LEU A 332 -11.27 -6.69 14.88
CA LEU A 332 -11.43 -7.57 16.02
C LEU A 332 -10.65 -7.01 17.19
N ILE A 333 -11.35 -6.89 18.32
CA ILE A 333 -10.83 -6.43 19.59
C ILE A 333 -11.11 -7.50 20.64
N ASP A 334 -10.18 -7.67 21.57
CA ASP A 334 -10.24 -8.67 22.64
C ASP A 334 -10.37 -8.00 24.01
#